data_AF-A0A1Y5GNQ9-F1
#
_entry.id   AF-A0A1Y5GNQ9-F1
#
_cell.length_a   1.000
_cell.length_b   1.000
_cell.length_c   1.000
_cell.angle_alpha   90.00
_cell.angle_beta   90.00
_cell.angle_gamma   90.00
#
_symmetry.space_group_name_H-M   'P 1'
#
loop_
_entity.id
_entity.type
_entity.pdbx_description
1 polymer ?
#
loop_
_entity_poly.entity_id
_entity_poly.type
_entity_poly.pdbx_seq_one_letter_code
_entity_poly.pdbx_strand_id
1 'polypeptide(L)'
;MTNNPYSSPESTLVDQSESVADIDNFKRFSAWGVLGLSIITLGVYSMYWFYTRTEIINRIQKDVIPTFVSVGALVSYVVYFGASMISEEQMEDPMLLTFVLISTLTYIVLYLWWVFAFRNRLLAVAIDNGRSDFKVGVILTFIFQAIYLQYKINEYIDQKNGA
;
A
#
# COMPACT_ATOMS: atom_id res chain seq x y z
N MET A 1 34.72 -42.47 19.71
CA MET A 1 33.68 -41.56 19.21
C MET A 1 33.12 -42.21 17.95
N THR A 2 31.91 -42.76 18.04
CA THR A 2 31.26 -43.53 16.97
C THR A 2 30.77 -42.60 15.87
N ASN A 3 31.41 -42.65 14.71
CA ASN A 3 31.01 -41.92 13.51
C ASN A 3 29.78 -42.61 12.91
N ASN A 4 28.58 -42.02 13.03
CA ASN A 4 27.33 -42.62 12.56
C ASN A 4 27.19 -42.40 11.04
N PRO A 5 27.31 -43.45 10.20
CA PRO A 5 27.27 -43.32 8.74
C PRO A 5 25.87 -43.03 8.18
N TYR A 6 24.83 -43.06 9.01
CA TYR A 6 23.43 -42.83 8.65
C TYR A 6 22.91 -41.47 9.12
N SER A 7 23.80 -40.53 9.46
CA SER A 7 23.38 -39.15 9.66
C SER A 7 22.85 -38.60 8.34
N SER A 8 21.55 -38.31 8.29
CA SER A 8 20.95 -37.62 7.16
C SER A 8 21.69 -36.31 6.93
N PRO A 9 21.94 -35.89 5.68
CA PRO A 9 22.50 -34.56 5.42
C PRO A 9 21.60 -33.56 6.13
N GLU A 10 22.13 -32.86 7.14
CA GLU A 10 21.39 -31.74 7.70
C GLU A 10 21.30 -30.72 6.57
N SER A 11 20.09 -30.49 6.08
CA SER A 11 19.85 -29.35 5.22
C SER A 11 20.23 -28.14 6.05
N THR A 12 21.35 -27.50 5.71
CA THR A 12 21.65 -26.17 6.23
C THR A 12 20.51 -25.29 5.76
N LEU A 13 19.53 -25.05 6.63
CA LEU A 13 18.61 -23.96 6.45
C LEU A 13 19.52 -22.74 6.53
N VAL A 14 19.86 -22.18 5.37
CA VAL A 14 20.44 -20.85 5.29
C VAL A 14 19.50 -20.00 6.12
N ASP A 15 20.01 -19.47 7.23
CA ASP A 15 19.27 -18.61 8.12
C ASP A 15 18.57 -17.54 7.26
N GLN A 16 17.24 -17.61 7.18
CA GLN A 16 16.39 -16.61 6.53
C GLN A 16 16.33 -15.32 7.37
N SER A 17 17.42 -14.97 8.05
CA SER A 17 17.50 -13.88 9.03
C SER A 17 18.13 -12.60 8.47
N GLU A 18 18.63 -12.61 7.22
CA GLU A 18 18.60 -11.38 6.43
C GLU A 18 17.18 -11.26 5.90
N SER A 19 16.37 -10.38 6.48
CA SER A 19 15.14 -9.92 5.85
C SER A 19 15.53 -9.23 4.55
N VAL A 20 15.73 -10.00 3.49
CA VAL A 20 16.01 -9.47 2.16
C VAL A 20 14.88 -8.49 1.90
N ALA A 21 15.25 -7.26 1.55
CA ALA A 21 14.34 -6.16 1.26
C ALA A 21 13.51 -6.47 0.01
N ASP A 22 12.61 -7.45 0.15
CA ASP A 22 11.87 -8.08 -0.91
C ASP A 22 10.39 -8.14 -0.54
N ILE A 23 9.56 -8.40 -1.56
CA ILE A 23 8.12 -8.33 -1.46
C ILE A 23 7.52 -9.38 -0.53
N ASP A 24 8.28 -10.38 -0.08
CA ASP A 24 7.79 -11.46 0.82
C ASP A 24 7.20 -10.90 2.12
N ASN A 25 7.63 -9.70 2.51
CA ASN A 25 7.07 -8.97 3.64
C ASN A 25 5.60 -8.55 3.42
N PHE A 26 5.11 -8.54 2.18
CA PHE A 26 3.71 -8.31 1.85
C PHE A 26 2.91 -9.61 1.93
N LYS A 27 1.93 -9.63 2.83
CA LYS A 27 0.93 -10.71 2.84
C LYS A 27 0.07 -10.66 1.58
N ARG A 28 0.08 -11.76 0.82
CA ARG A 28 -0.84 -12.00 -0.31
C ARG A 28 -2.30 -11.88 0.15
N PHE A 29 -3.09 -11.12 -0.60
CA PHE A 29 -4.51 -10.92 -0.31
C PHE A 29 -5.29 -10.65 -1.59
N SER A 30 -6.54 -11.11 -1.68
CA SER A 30 -7.33 -10.96 -2.91
C SER A 30 -7.59 -9.49 -3.25
N ALA A 31 -7.30 -9.07 -4.48
CA ALA A 31 -7.66 -7.75 -4.97
C ALA A 31 -9.19 -7.53 -4.95
N TRP A 32 -9.97 -8.58 -5.25
CA TRP A 32 -11.43 -8.57 -5.09
C TRP A 32 -11.85 -8.43 -3.63
N GLY A 33 -11.07 -8.99 -2.70
CA GLY A 33 -11.25 -8.78 -1.26
C GLY A 33 -11.04 -7.31 -0.86
N VAL A 34 -10.01 -6.65 -1.42
CA VAL A 34 -9.77 -5.22 -1.19
C VAL A 34 -10.93 -4.38 -1.73
N LEU A 35 -11.41 -4.69 -2.93
CA LEU A 35 -12.58 -4.02 -3.52
C LEU A 35 -13.82 -4.20 -2.62
N GLY A 36 -14.16 -5.44 -2.27
CA GLY A 36 -15.35 -5.73 -1.45
C GLY A 36 -15.30 -5.06 -0.08
N LEU A 37 -14.17 -5.14 0.62
CA LEU A 37 -14.00 -4.47 1.92
C LEU A 37 -14.03 -2.96 1.79
N SER A 38 -13.47 -2.39 0.71
CA SER A 38 -13.53 -0.95 0.48
C SER A 38 -14.97 -0.48 0.24
N ILE A 39 -15.82 -1.26 -0.44
CA ILE A 39 -17.25 -0.93 -0.59
C ILE A 39 -17.97 -1.04 0.75
N ILE A 40 -17.82 -2.17 1.46
CA ILE A 40 -18.51 -2.44 2.74
C ILE A 40 -18.16 -1.40 3.80
N THR A 41 -16.93 -0.88 3.78
CA THR A 41 -16.43 0.12 4.74
C THR A 41 -16.45 1.55 4.19
N LEU A 42 -17.14 1.80 3.06
CA LEU A 42 -17.26 3.13 2.45
C LEU A 42 -15.91 3.83 2.23
N GLY A 43 -14.89 3.07 1.83
CA GLY A 43 -13.54 3.55 1.53
C GLY A 43 -12.56 3.52 2.71
N VAL A 44 -13.02 3.32 3.94
CA VAL A 44 -12.14 3.31 5.14
C VAL A 44 -11.09 2.19 5.04
N TYR A 45 -11.46 1.02 4.52
CA TYR A 45 -10.52 -0.09 4.35
C TYR A 45 -9.38 0.25 3.37
N SER A 46 -9.62 1.05 2.33
CA SER A 46 -8.56 1.47 1.40
C SER A 46 -7.49 2.30 2.12
N MET A 47 -7.89 3.16 3.06
CA MET A 47 -6.96 3.96 3.88
C MET A 47 -6.14 3.09 4.83
N TYR A 48 -6.79 2.14 5.51
CA TYR A 48 -6.11 1.14 6.34
C TYR A 48 -5.11 0.30 5.52
N TRP A 49 -5.51 -0.11 4.31
CA TRP A 49 -4.67 -0.87 3.40
C TRP A 49 -3.42 -0.08 3.02
N PHE A 50 -3.56 1.18 2.59
CA PHE A 50 -2.42 2.04 2.26
C PHE A 50 -1.48 2.24 3.44
N TYR A 51 -2.02 2.49 4.63
CA TYR A 51 -1.21 2.70 5.84
C TYR A 51 -0.35 1.48 6.16
N THR A 52 -0.97 0.32 6.34
CA THR A 52 -0.25 -0.91 6.72
C THR A 52 0.75 -1.36 5.66
N ARG A 53 0.44 -1.17 4.37
CA ARG A 53 1.34 -1.52 3.27
C ARG A 53 2.48 -0.51 3.13
N THR A 54 2.23 0.75 3.44
CA THR A 54 3.29 1.78 3.51
C THR A 54 4.27 1.50 4.63
N GLU A 55 3.81 1.02 5.80
CA GLU A 55 4.73 0.60 6.86
C GLU A 55 5.65 -0.54 6.41
N ILE A 56 5.12 -1.51 5.66
CA ILE A 56 5.92 -2.61 5.10
C ILE A 56 6.92 -2.05 4.09
N ILE A 57 6.48 -1.21 3.15
CA ILE A 57 7.35 -0.70 2.08
C ILE A 57 8.48 0.19 2.62
N ASN A 58 8.18 0.99 3.64
CA ASN A 58 9.16 1.87 4.29
C ASN A 58 10.21 1.10 5.12
N ARG A 59 9.93 -0.16 5.49
CA ARG A 59 10.93 -1.02 6.16
C ARG A 59 11.91 -1.65 5.18
N ILE A 60 11.49 -1.88 3.93
CA ILE A 60 12.31 -2.55 2.91
C ILE A 60 13.00 -1.57 1.96
N GLN A 61 12.42 -0.39 1.71
CA GLN A 61 13.01 0.61 0.81
C GLN A 61 13.82 1.65 1.58
N LYS A 62 14.97 2.03 1.01
CA LYS A 62 15.83 3.10 1.55
C LYS A 62 15.17 4.46 1.44
N ASP A 63 14.54 4.71 0.30
CA ASP A 63 13.86 5.96 0.05
C ASP A 63 12.40 5.81 0.47
N VAL A 64 12.08 6.32 1.65
CA VAL A 64 10.81 6.06 2.34
C VAL A 64 9.73 7.03 1.88
N ILE A 65 8.47 6.60 1.99
CA ILE A 65 7.33 7.51 1.88
C ILE A 65 7.28 8.36 3.15
N PRO A 66 7.36 9.70 3.06
CA PRO A 66 7.39 10.55 4.24
C PRO A 66 6.12 10.40 5.10
N THR A 67 6.28 10.31 6.41
CA THR A 67 5.17 10.11 7.35
C THR A 67 4.12 11.20 7.27
N PHE A 68 4.50 12.45 6.98
CA PHE A 68 3.53 13.54 6.83
C PHE A 68 2.60 13.33 5.62
N VAL A 69 3.04 12.62 4.58
CA VAL A 69 2.20 12.30 3.42
C VAL A 69 1.17 11.25 3.80
N SER A 70 1.59 10.14 4.43
CA SER A 70 0.67 9.06 4.83
C SER A 70 -0.26 9.48 5.96
N VAL A 71 0.26 10.07 7.04
CA VAL A 71 -0.55 10.56 8.16
C VAL A 71 -1.38 11.76 7.77
N GLY A 72 -0.85 12.68 6.96
CA GLY A 72 -1.60 13.83 6.45
C GLY A 72 -2.77 13.40 5.56
N ALA A 73 -2.58 12.42 4.69
CA ALA A 73 -3.66 11.82 3.90
C ALA A 73 -4.73 11.16 4.79
N LEU A 74 -4.34 10.47 5.86
CA LEU A 74 -5.28 9.90 6.82
C LEU A 74 -6.08 10.96 7.58
N VAL A 75 -5.42 11.99 8.11
CA VAL A 75 -6.08 13.07 8.84
C VAL A 75 -7.03 13.83 7.91
N SER A 76 -6.58 14.18 6.70
CA SER A 76 -7.43 14.84 5.71
C SER A 76 -8.60 13.98 5.25
N TYR A 77 -8.43 12.66 5.16
CA TYR A 77 -9.55 11.73 4.92
C TYR A 77 -10.58 11.79 6.03
N VAL A 78 -10.17 11.78 7.31
CA VAL A 78 -11.10 11.87 8.45
C VAL A 78 -11.87 13.19 8.42
N VAL A 79 -11.19 14.31 8.12
CA VAL A 79 -11.83 15.63 7.98
C VAL A 79 -12.83 15.63 6.81
N TYR A 80 -12.43 15.13 5.64
CA TYR A 80 -13.30 15.01 4.47
C TYR A 80 -14.52 14.12 4.76
N PHE A 81 -14.31 12.97 5.40
CA PHE A 81 -15.38 12.05 5.77
C PHE A 81 -16.36 12.69 6.76
N GLY A 82 -15.85 13.40 7.79
CA GLY A 82 -16.69 14.17 8.71
C GLY A 82 -17.45 15.30 8.02
N ALA A 83 -16.81 16.02 7.11
CA ALA A 83 -17.43 17.09 6.34
C ALA A 83 -18.57 16.58 5.44
N SER A 84 -18.50 15.33 4.98
CA SER A 84 -19.59 14.71 4.19
C SER A 84 -20.89 14.51 4.97
N MET A 85 -20.86 14.64 6.30
CA MET A 85 -22.03 14.53 7.19
C MET A 85 -22.70 15.88 7.50
N ILE A 86 -22.15 16.99 6.99
CA ILE A 86 -22.73 18.33 7.15
C ILE A 86 -24.01 18.43 6.30
N SER A 87 -25.08 19.02 6.86
CA SER A 87 -26.34 19.18 6.12
C SER A 87 -26.28 20.32 5.10
N GLU A 88 -27.13 20.25 4.07
CA GLU A 88 -27.19 21.28 3.03
C GLU A 88 -27.50 22.68 3.59
N GLU A 89 -28.38 22.77 4.60
CA GLU A 89 -28.71 24.03 5.29
C GLU A 89 -27.47 24.70 5.92
N GLN A 90 -26.57 23.90 6.50
CA GLN A 90 -25.34 24.42 7.10
C GLN A 90 -24.33 24.89 6.03
N MET A 91 -24.37 24.29 4.83
CA MET A 91 -23.46 24.61 3.73
C MET A 91 -23.74 25.96 3.05
N GLU A 92 -24.82 26.65 3.41
CA GLU A 92 -25.08 28.02 2.95
C GLU A 92 -24.10 29.05 3.56
N ASP A 93 -23.44 28.73 4.69
CA ASP A 93 -22.39 29.57 5.24
C ASP A 93 -21.15 29.56 4.32
N PRO A 94 -20.79 30.72 3.72
CA PRO A 94 -19.65 30.81 2.80
C PRO A 94 -18.31 30.44 3.46
N MET A 95 -18.16 30.65 4.78
CA MET A 95 -16.94 30.26 5.49
C MET A 95 -16.82 28.74 5.58
N LEU A 96 -17.91 28.06 5.93
CA LEU A 96 -17.95 26.60 6.02
C LEU A 96 -17.74 25.95 4.64
N LEU A 97 -18.41 26.46 3.61
CA LEU A 97 -18.23 25.97 2.24
C LEU A 97 -16.77 26.08 1.79
N THR A 98 -16.13 27.22 2.04
CA THR A 98 -14.72 27.45 1.70
C THR A 98 -13.81 26.46 2.44
N PHE A 99 -14.06 26.22 3.73
CA PHE A 99 -13.31 25.25 4.53
C PHE A 99 -13.44 23.81 3.98
N VAL A 100 -14.65 23.39 3.61
CA VAL A 100 -14.90 22.05 3.03
C VAL A 100 -14.18 21.89 1.70
N LEU A 101 -14.21 22.92 0.83
CA LEU A 101 -13.51 22.89 -0.45
C LEU A 101 -11.99 22.76 -0.27
N ILE A 102 -11.39 23.57 0.61
CA ILE A 102 -9.95 23.50 0.90
C ILE A 102 -9.57 22.13 1.47
N SER A 103 -10.37 21.61 2.42
CA SER A 103 -10.15 20.30 3.03
C SER A 103 -10.22 19.17 1.99
N THR A 104 -11.19 19.24 1.07
CA THR A 104 -11.37 18.27 -0.01
C THR A 104 -10.20 18.30 -0.99
N LEU A 105 -9.77 19.48 -1.43
CA LEU A 105 -8.61 19.61 -2.33
C LEU A 105 -7.32 19.12 -1.66
N THR A 106 -7.13 19.45 -0.38
CA THR A 106 -5.99 18.99 0.42
C THR A 106 -5.97 17.46 0.50
N TYR A 107 -7.11 16.84 0.79
CA TYR A 107 -7.25 15.39 0.80
C TYR A 107 -6.89 14.77 -0.55
N ILE A 108 -7.44 15.29 -1.66
CA ILE A 108 -7.16 14.77 -3.00
C ILE A 108 -5.66 14.83 -3.32
N VAL A 109 -5.01 15.97 -3.05
CA VAL A 109 -3.58 16.16 -3.35
C VAL A 109 -2.71 15.22 -2.52
N LEU A 110 -2.92 15.17 -1.20
CA LEU A 110 -2.14 14.30 -0.31
C LEU A 110 -2.37 12.83 -0.63
N TYR A 111 -3.61 12.44 -0.89
CA TYR A 111 -3.97 11.08 -1.23
C TYR A 111 -3.33 10.64 -2.56
N LEU A 112 -3.44 11.43 -3.63
CA LEU A 112 -2.80 11.12 -4.91
C LEU A 112 -1.28 11.07 -4.79
N TRP A 113 -0.67 12.00 -4.05
CA TRP A 113 0.76 11.94 -3.77
C TRP A 113 1.11 10.62 -3.08
N TRP A 114 0.36 10.22 -2.06
CA TRP A 114 0.60 8.96 -1.35
C TRP A 114 0.49 7.74 -2.27
N VAL A 115 -0.57 7.66 -3.07
CA VAL A 115 -0.82 6.57 -4.04
C VAL A 115 0.36 6.43 -5.01
N PHE A 116 0.82 7.53 -5.61
CA PHE A 116 1.92 7.49 -6.58
C PHE A 116 3.29 7.31 -5.92
N ALA A 117 3.50 7.82 -4.71
CA ALA A 117 4.69 7.52 -3.93
C ALA A 117 4.77 6.01 -3.66
N PHE A 118 3.68 5.39 -3.21
CA PHE A 118 3.61 3.95 -2.99
C PHE A 118 3.87 3.15 -4.27
N ARG A 119 3.24 3.52 -5.39
CA ARG A 119 3.48 2.92 -6.70
C ARG A 119 4.97 2.94 -7.06
N ASN A 120 5.63 4.08 -6.89
CA ASN A 120 7.03 4.25 -7.26
C ASN A 120 7.95 3.39 -6.39
N ARG A 121 7.66 3.28 -5.08
CA ARG A 121 8.39 2.38 -4.18
C ARG A 121 8.16 0.91 -4.50
N LEU A 122 6.94 0.54 -4.85
CA LEU A 122 6.63 -0.84 -5.23
C LEU A 122 7.40 -1.24 -6.49
N LEU A 123 7.49 -0.33 -7.46
CA LEU A 123 8.30 -0.53 -8.66
C LEU A 123 9.80 -0.59 -8.33
N ALA A 124 10.30 0.28 -7.45
CA ALA A 124 11.69 0.27 -7.03
C ALA A 124 12.07 -1.05 -6.35
N VAL A 125 11.25 -1.56 -5.43
CA VAL A 125 11.45 -2.89 -4.81
C VAL A 125 11.60 -3.97 -5.88
N ALA A 126 10.74 -3.96 -6.89
CA ALA A 126 10.81 -4.98 -7.92
C ALA A 126 12.09 -4.90 -8.76
N ILE A 127 12.49 -3.68 -9.14
CA ILE A 127 13.71 -3.45 -9.92
C ILE A 127 14.96 -3.82 -9.10
N ASP A 128 15.01 -3.43 -7.82
CA ASP A 128 16.13 -3.71 -6.92
C ASP A 128 16.31 -5.23 -6.70
N ASN A 129 15.22 -6.01 -6.79
CA ASN A 129 15.23 -7.47 -6.71
C ASN A 129 15.36 -8.16 -8.09
N GLY A 130 15.82 -7.44 -9.12
CA GLY A 130 16.16 -8.01 -10.43
C GLY A 130 14.96 -8.22 -11.38
N ARG A 131 13.76 -7.75 -11.04
CA ARG A 131 12.56 -7.82 -11.90
C ARG A 131 12.38 -6.56 -12.73
N SER A 132 13.30 -6.29 -13.66
CA SER A 132 13.22 -5.13 -14.54
C SER A 132 12.03 -5.15 -15.51
N ASP A 133 11.43 -6.32 -15.73
CA ASP A 133 10.24 -6.52 -16.56
C ASP A 133 8.93 -6.20 -15.82
N PHE A 134 8.95 -6.12 -14.49
CA PHE A 134 7.79 -5.80 -13.68
C PHE A 134 7.33 -4.36 -13.89
N LYS A 135 6.10 -4.17 -14.37
CA LYS A 135 5.52 -2.86 -14.68
C LYS A 135 4.29 -2.58 -13.83
N VAL A 136 4.23 -1.39 -13.25
CA VAL A 136 3.05 -0.87 -12.54
C VAL A 136 2.50 0.32 -13.34
N GLY A 137 1.34 0.19 -13.97
CA GLY A 137 0.77 1.19 -14.89
C GLY A 137 0.21 2.42 -14.16
N VAL A 138 0.56 3.62 -14.62
CA VAL A 138 0.13 4.91 -14.02
C VAL A 138 -1.39 5.10 -14.08
N ILE A 139 -1.99 4.86 -15.25
CA ILE A 139 -3.44 5.04 -15.46
C ILE A 139 -4.25 4.08 -14.59
N LEU A 140 -3.84 2.81 -14.51
CA LEU A 140 -4.50 1.81 -13.68
C LEU A 140 -4.33 2.12 -12.18
N THR A 141 -3.16 2.63 -11.77
CA THR A 141 -2.95 3.14 -10.40
C THR A 141 -3.89 4.30 -10.08
N PHE A 142 -4.11 5.22 -11.01
CA PHE A 142 -5.02 6.36 -10.79
C PHE A 142 -6.48 5.93 -10.62
N ILE A 143 -6.96 5.04 -11.50
CA ILE A 143 -8.38 4.63 -11.55
C ILE A 143 -8.72 3.63 -10.45
N PHE A 144 -7.87 2.61 -10.24
CA PHE A 144 -8.16 1.47 -9.35
C PHE A 144 -7.35 1.46 -8.04
N GLN A 145 -6.34 2.31 -7.92
CA GLN A 145 -5.66 2.64 -6.65
C GLN A 145 -5.26 1.40 -5.85
N ALA A 146 -5.72 1.27 -4.59
CA ALA A 146 -5.39 0.16 -3.68
C ALA A 146 -5.67 -1.23 -4.31
N ILE A 147 -6.73 -1.36 -5.11
CA ILE A 147 -7.12 -2.63 -5.73
C ILE A 147 -6.08 -3.06 -6.76
N TYR A 148 -5.69 -2.15 -7.64
CA TYR A 148 -4.68 -2.43 -8.67
C TYR A 148 -3.29 -2.66 -8.07
N LEU A 149 -2.93 -1.88 -7.04
CA LEU A 149 -1.67 -2.07 -6.33
C LEU A 149 -1.64 -3.43 -5.60
N GLN A 150 -2.75 -3.86 -4.97
CA GLN A 150 -2.84 -5.21 -4.41
C GLN A 150 -2.73 -6.29 -5.49
N TYR A 151 -3.38 -6.11 -6.65
CA TYR A 151 -3.23 -7.02 -7.78
C TYR A 151 -1.76 -7.14 -8.20
N LYS A 152 -1.04 -6.02 -8.34
CA LYS A 152 0.38 -6.01 -8.72
C LYS A 152 1.28 -6.65 -7.67
N ILE A 153 0.99 -6.47 -6.38
CA ILE A 153 1.69 -7.17 -5.30
C ILE A 153 1.49 -8.69 -5.44
N ASN A 154 0.26 -9.14 -5.67
CA ASN A 154 -0.02 -10.57 -5.84
C ASN A 154 0.67 -11.13 -7.09
N GLU A 155 0.63 -10.41 -8.21
CA GLU A 155 1.27 -10.83 -9.46
C GLU A 155 2.78 -11.03 -9.26
N TYR A 156 3.44 -10.14 -8.53
CA TYR A 156 4.85 -10.32 -8.21
C TYR A 156 5.08 -11.59 -7.39
N ILE A 157 4.27 -11.80 -6.34
CA ILE A 157 4.37 -12.98 -5.46
C ILE A 157 4.17 -14.26 -6.27
N ASP A 158 3.17 -14.29 -7.15
CA ASP A 158 2.81 -15.46 -7.96
C ASP A 158 3.94 -15.78 -8.96
N GLN A 159 4.48 -14.77 -9.65
CA GLN A 159 5.64 -14.95 -10.55
C GLN A 159 6.93 -15.35 -9.82
N LYS A 160 7.07 -15.07 -8.52
CA LYS A 160 8.20 -15.54 -7.71
C LYS A 160 8.06 -16.99 -7.30
N ASN A 161 6.85 -17.41 -6.99
CA ASN A 161 6.56 -18.77 -6.57
C ASN A 161 6.41 -19.76 -7.75
N GLY A 162 6.56 -19.29 -8.99
CA GLY A 162 6.40 -20.12 -10.19
C GLY A 162 4.96 -20.57 -10.45
N ALA A 163 3.99 -19.79 -9.95
CA ALA A 163 2.55 -20.04 -10.11
C ALA A 163 1.95 -19.19 -11.24
#